data_AF-A0AAE9MBU5-F1
#
_entry.id   AF-A0AAE9MBU5-F1
#
_cell.length_a   1.000
_cell.length_b   1.000
_cell.length_c   1.000
_cell.angle_alpha   90.00
_cell.angle_beta   90.00
_cell.angle_gamma   90.00
#
_symmetry.space_group_name_H-M   'P 1'
#
loop_
_entity.id
_entity.type
_entity.pdbx_description
1 polymer ?
#
loop_
_entity_poly.entity_id
_entity_poly.type
_entity_poly.pdbx_seq_one_letter_code
_entity_poly.pdbx_strand_id
1 'polypeptide(L)'
;MNKSAIFISIIIIGLILLLLLICIFGILYFYWGNSTSIKDSLSTTGSIFGAIATLGAAGVAAYLFNDWRDEKNYELENSLLTNILIDLKPIFIELHKIRSDSQNLRKIDSNLIVKTSYLERERIDMFKSIISLFPNIKIYCEIKGDKELINLYNIFDKHCFIMEDFFNELFFIRYRRYYEKVNNDNLLNNSNLSSVSSFDIFRPYSQSRKELLLIEIAEILNMFKKNSLGATIDNKVVFVSYESWLEETIKIHNQIQDYCIEHLKVSEGKTH
;
A
#
# COMPACT_ATOMS: atom_id res chain seq x y z
N MET A 1 31.88 -5.05 1.48
CA MET A 1 33.25 -4.82 2.00
C MET A 1 33.16 -4.86 3.51
N ASN A 2 33.93 -5.70 4.19
CA ASN A 2 33.72 -5.96 5.63
C ASN A 2 34.03 -4.69 6.44
N LYS A 3 33.02 -4.10 7.11
CA LYS A 3 33.14 -2.81 7.84
C LYS A 3 34.29 -2.84 8.87
N SER A 4 34.53 -4.02 9.46
CA SER A 4 35.65 -4.27 10.38
C SER A 4 37.03 -4.07 9.73
N ALA A 5 37.21 -4.50 8.47
CA ALA A 5 38.49 -4.39 7.76
C ALA A 5 38.84 -2.93 7.42
N ILE A 6 37.84 -2.12 7.07
CA ILE A 6 38.02 -0.68 6.79
C ILE A 6 38.42 0.06 8.07
N PHE A 7 37.75 -0.24 9.18
CA PHE A 7 38.04 0.38 10.48
C PHE A 7 39.47 0.09 10.95
N ILE A 8 39.90 -1.18 10.85
CA ILE A 8 41.28 -1.60 11.16
C ILE A 8 42.29 -0.89 10.24
N SER A 9 41.97 -0.79 8.94
CA SER A 9 42.85 -0.12 7.99
C SER A 9 43.02 1.38 8.27
N ILE A 10 41.95 2.07 8.69
CA ILE A 10 41.99 3.49 9.09
C ILE A 10 42.88 3.67 10.33
N ILE A 11 42.77 2.79 11.32
CA ILE A 11 43.63 2.83 12.53
C ILE A 11 45.10 2.66 12.14
N ILE A 12 45.42 1.68 11.30
CA ILE A 12 46.80 1.40 10.88
C ILE A 12 47.39 2.60 10.10
N ILE A 13 46.61 3.18 9.17
CA ILE A 13 47.03 4.36 8.41
C ILE A 13 47.28 5.56 9.34
N GLY A 14 46.39 5.78 10.33
CA GLY A 14 46.56 6.82 11.34
C GLY A 14 47.84 6.65 12.16
N LEU A 15 48.17 5.40 12.53
CA LEU A 15 49.38 5.07 13.29
C LEU A 15 50.66 5.29 12.46
N ILE A 16 50.63 4.93 11.17
CA ILE A 16 51.74 5.19 10.24
C ILE A 16 51.95 6.70 10.05
N LEU A 17 50.87 7.47 9.85
CA LEU A 17 50.94 8.92 9.71
C LEU A 17 51.50 9.60 10.97
N LEU A 18 51.08 9.15 12.15
CA LEU A 18 51.60 9.64 13.44
C LEU A 18 53.11 9.39 13.56
N LEU A 19 53.56 8.17 13.23
CA LEU A 19 54.97 7.80 13.28
C LEU A 19 55.80 8.64 12.30
N LEU A 20 55.30 8.84 11.07
CA LEU A 20 55.97 9.64 10.03
C LEU A 20 56.11 11.10 10.47
N LEU A 21 55.09 11.64 11.16
CA LEU A 21 55.09 13.00 11.69
C LEU A 21 56.08 13.18 12.85
N ILE A 22 56.20 12.18 13.72
CA ILE A 22 57.24 12.14 14.78
C ILE A 22 58.65 12.08 14.15
N CYS A 23 58.83 11.30 13.08
CA CYS A 23 60.10 11.23 12.36
C CYS A 23 60.46 12.57 11.70
N ILE A 24 59.52 13.24 11.02
CA ILE A 24 59.74 14.58 10.42
C ILE A 24 60.12 15.59 11.51
N PHE A 25 59.39 15.59 12.62
CA PHE A 25 59.70 16.46 13.77
C PHE A 25 61.09 16.17 14.33
N GLY A 26 61.47 14.90 14.49
CA GLY A 26 62.78 14.48 14.96
C GLY A 26 63.92 14.92 14.04
N ILE A 27 63.74 14.79 12.72
CA ILE A 27 64.74 15.23 11.73
C ILE A 27 64.94 16.75 11.81
N LEU A 28 63.85 17.52 11.85
CA LEU A 28 63.91 18.98 11.97
C LEU A 28 64.54 19.43 13.30
N TYR A 29 64.27 18.70 14.40
CA TYR A 29 64.86 18.96 15.71
C TYR A 29 66.38 18.77 15.72
N PHE A 30 66.87 17.62 15.22
CA PHE A 30 68.30 17.31 15.22
C PHE A 30 69.11 18.15 14.24
N TYR A 31 68.51 18.60 13.12
CA TYR A 31 69.24 19.34 12.09
C TYR A 31 69.49 20.82 12.44
N TRP A 32 68.70 21.41 13.35
CA TRP A 32 68.61 22.86 13.45
C TRP A 32 69.03 23.47 14.80
N GLY A 33 69.18 22.67 15.86
CA GLY A 33 70.00 22.92 17.07
C GLY A 33 69.74 24.18 17.93
N ASN A 34 68.86 25.10 17.51
CA ASN A 34 68.64 26.42 18.13
C ASN A 34 67.17 26.63 18.51
N SER A 35 66.88 27.46 19.53
CA SER A 35 65.54 27.59 20.11
C SER A 35 64.51 28.18 19.14
N THR A 36 64.95 29.01 18.19
CA THR A 36 64.12 29.57 17.11
C THR A 36 63.69 28.49 16.13
N SER A 37 64.60 27.59 15.77
CA SER A 37 64.30 26.49 14.84
C SER A 37 63.34 25.45 15.41
N ILE A 38 63.30 25.29 16.75
CA ILE A 38 62.30 24.44 17.42
C ILE A 38 60.89 25.03 17.22
N LYS A 39 60.73 26.36 17.34
CA LYS A 39 59.45 27.04 17.11
C LYS A 39 58.98 26.90 15.67
N ASP A 40 59.88 27.09 14.71
CA ASP A 40 59.54 27.00 13.30
C ASP A 40 59.17 25.56 12.90
N SER A 41 59.94 24.58 13.38
CA SER A 41 59.67 23.16 13.14
C SER A 41 58.33 22.70 13.73
N LEU A 42 58.00 23.17 14.95
CA LEU A 42 56.73 22.88 15.59
C LEU A 42 55.55 23.55 14.86
N SER A 43 55.74 24.79 14.38
CA SER A 43 54.75 25.54 13.60
C SER A 43 54.46 24.86 12.25
N THR A 44 55.51 24.47 11.52
CA THR A 44 55.36 23.74 10.24
C THR A 44 54.70 22.37 10.44
N THR A 45 55.11 21.63 11.47
CA THR A 45 54.51 20.32 11.80
C THR A 45 53.03 20.48 12.20
N GLY A 46 52.69 21.50 12.98
CA GLY A 46 51.31 21.83 13.35
C GLY A 46 50.44 22.21 12.15
N SER A 47 50.98 22.96 11.19
CA SER A 47 50.28 23.30 9.93
C SER A 47 49.99 22.06 9.08
N ILE A 48 50.98 21.17 8.93
CA ILE A 48 50.82 19.90 8.19
C ILE A 48 49.79 19.00 8.88
N PHE A 49 49.85 18.89 10.22
CA PHE A 49 48.87 18.12 10.99
C PHE A 49 47.46 18.71 10.84
N GLY A 50 47.31 20.04 10.88
CA GLY A 50 46.04 20.71 10.65
C GLY A 50 45.46 20.43 9.25
N ALA A 51 46.31 20.44 8.22
CA ALA A 51 45.91 20.10 6.85
C ALA A 51 45.47 18.64 6.73
N ILE A 52 46.22 17.70 7.30
CA ILE A 52 45.90 16.26 7.31
C ILE A 52 44.61 16.00 8.11
N ALA A 53 44.47 16.62 9.28
CA ALA A 53 43.28 16.51 10.12
C ALA A 53 42.03 17.05 9.40
N THR A 54 42.15 18.16 8.65
CA THR A 54 41.05 18.72 7.86
C THR A 54 40.64 17.80 6.71
N LEU A 55 41.60 17.22 5.99
CA LEU A 55 41.32 16.24 4.93
C LEU A 55 40.71 14.94 5.50
N GLY A 56 41.21 14.48 6.65
CA GLY A 56 40.66 13.33 7.37
C GLY A 56 39.22 13.60 7.82
N ALA A 57 38.95 14.77 8.41
CA ALA A 57 37.61 15.19 8.81
C ALA A 57 36.67 15.29 7.60
N ALA A 58 37.12 15.83 6.46
CA ALA A 58 36.35 15.88 5.23
C ALA A 58 36.02 14.47 4.69
N GLY A 59 36.98 13.54 4.74
CA GLY A 59 36.77 12.15 4.35
C GLY A 59 35.75 11.43 5.25
N VAL A 60 35.84 11.63 6.57
CA VAL A 60 34.88 11.08 7.53
C VAL A 60 33.49 11.71 7.33
N ALA A 61 33.41 13.03 7.12
CA ALA A 61 32.16 13.71 6.85
C ALA A 61 31.49 13.21 5.56
N ALA A 62 32.25 12.99 4.49
CA ALA A 62 31.73 12.42 3.25
C ALA A 62 31.21 10.98 3.45
N TYR A 63 31.92 10.16 4.24
CA TYR A 63 31.46 8.81 4.58
C TYR A 63 30.15 8.84 5.39
N LEU A 64 30.09 9.66 6.45
CA LEU A 64 28.89 9.82 7.29
C LEU A 64 27.70 10.36 6.49
N PHE A 65 27.94 11.29 5.56
CA PHE A 65 26.89 11.84 4.72
C PHE A 65 26.29 10.77 3.79
N ASN A 66 27.11 9.90 3.21
CA ASN A 66 26.63 8.81 2.37
C ASN A 66 25.80 7.79 3.18
N ASP A 67 26.28 7.41 4.37
CA ASP A 67 25.57 6.46 5.25
C ASP A 67 24.22 7.05 5.71
N TRP A 68 24.21 8.32 6.11
CA TRP A 68 22.97 9.04 6.46
C TRP A 68 21.99 9.14 5.29
N ARG A 69 22.48 9.42 4.08
CA ARG A 69 21.63 9.51 2.89
C ARG A 69 20.98 8.17 2.59
N ASP A 70 21.75 7.08 2.70
CA ASP A 70 21.22 5.74 2.47
C ASP A 70 20.16 5.41 3.54
N GLU A 71 20.43 5.65 4.83
CA GLU A 71 19.47 5.45 5.91
C GLU A 71 18.17 6.27 5.72
N LYS A 72 18.28 7.53 5.27
CA LYS A 72 17.11 8.36 4.98
C LYS A 72 16.30 7.89 3.78
N ASN A 73 16.94 7.36 2.75
CA ASN A 73 16.23 6.76 1.63
C ASN A 73 15.46 5.51 2.07
N TYR A 74 16.06 4.67 2.91
CA TYR A 74 15.36 3.51 3.49
C TYR A 74 14.16 3.91 4.36
N GLU A 75 14.32 4.92 5.22
CA GLU A 75 13.22 5.44 6.04
C GLU A 75 12.06 5.96 5.18
N LEU A 76 12.38 6.68 4.09
CA LEU A 76 11.39 7.17 3.14
C LEU A 76 10.66 6.02 2.42
N GLU A 77 11.39 5.02 1.92
CA GLU A 77 10.81 3.85 1.27
C GLU A 77 9.84 3.10 2.21
N ASN A 78 10.24 2.86 3.46
CA ASN A 78 9.41 2.20 4.45
C ASN A 78 8.15 3.02 4.78
N SER A 79 8.29 4.34 4.89
CA SER A 79 7.15 5.24 5.10
C SER A 79 6.15 5.17 3.95
N LEU A 80 6.63 5.20 2.70
CA LEU A 80 5.78 5.10 1.51
C LEU A 80 5.04 3.76 1.46
N LEU A 81 5.73 2.64 1.65
CA LEU A 81 5.12 1.31 1.68
C LEU A 81 4.08 1.17 2.81
N THR A 82 4.38 1.73 3.99
CA THR A 82 3.45 1.72 5.12
C THR A 82 2.20 2.54 4.82
N ASN A 83 2.35 3.71 4.21
CA ASN A 83 1.21 4.54 3.82
C ASN A 83 0.34 3.83 2.77
N ILE A 84 0.95 3.16 1.80
CA ILE A 84 0.22 2.32 0.83
C ILE A 84 -0.62 1.27 1.54
N LEU A 85 -0.06 0.54 2.51
CA LEU A 85 -0.80 -0.46 3.27
C LEU A 85 -1.95 0.14 4.09
N ILE A 86 -1.75 1.32 4.67
CA ILE A 86 -2.79 2.05 5.42
C ILE A 86 -3.95 2.43 4.49
N ASP A 87 -3.63 2.95 3.30
CA ASP A 87 -4.61 3.35 2.29
C ASP A 87 -5.33 2.14 1.66
N LEU A 88 -4.69 0.98 1.61
CA LEU A 88 -5.23 -0.25 1.04
C LEU A 88 -6.27 -0.93 1.96
N LYS A 89 -6.08 -0.85 3.28
CA LYS A 89 -6.96 -1.43 4.31
C LYS A 89 -8.47 -1.13 4.15
N PRO A 90 -8.93 0.13 3.99
CA PRO A 90 -10.35 0.41 3.81
C PRO A 90 -10.95 -0.27 2.58
N ILE A 91 -10.16 -0.42 1.51
CA ILE A 91 -10.58 -1.09 0.28
C ILE A 91 -10.81 -2.59 0.55
N PHE A 92 -9.90 -3.23 1.28
CA PHE A 92 -10.06 -4.62 1.72
C PHE A 92 -11.37 -4.86 2.46
N ILE A 93 -11.65 -4.00 3.45
CA ILE A 93 -12.84 -4.10 4.31
C ILE A 93 -14.10 -4.05 3.46
N GLU A 94 -14.20 -3.08 2.55
CA GLU A 94 -15.39 -2.93 1.70
C GLU A 94 -15.53 -4.08 0.69
N LEU A 95 -14.45 -4.54 0.04
CA LEU A 95 -14.51 -5.71 -0.85
C LEU A 95 -15.02 -6.96 -0.12
N HIS A 96 -14.56 -7.21 1.11
CA HIS A 96 -15.02 -8.33 1.92
C HIS A 96 -16.47 -8.19 2.40
N LYS A 97 -16.90 -6.97 2.68
CA LYS A 97 -18.30 -6.68 3.02
C LYS A 97 -19.22 -6.97 1.84
N ILE A 98 -18.86 -6.48 0.64
CA ILE A 98 -19.55 -6.75 -0.62
C ILE A 98 -19.62 -8.26 -0.90
N ARG A 99 -18.51 -8.98 -0.66
CA ARG A 99 -18.48 -10.44 -0.78
C ARG A 99 -19.50 -11.13 0.13
N SER A 100 -19.53 -10.75 1.41
CA SER A 100 -20.49 -11.30 2.37
C SER A 100 -21.93 -11.03 1.96
N ASP A 101 -22.22 -9.81 1.50
CA ASP A 101 -23.57 -9.41 1.09
C ASP A 101 -24.04 -10.12 -0.18
N SER A 102 -23.15 -10.24 -1.16
CA SER A 102 -23.44 -10.96 -2.40
C SER A 102 -23.68 -12.46 -2.15
N GLN A 103 -22.94 -13.09 -1.23
CA GLN A 103 -23.19 -14.47 -0.79
C GLN A 103 -24.55 -14.63 -0.11
N ASN A 104 -25.01 -13.63 0.64
CA ASN A 104 -26.36 -13.64 1.20
C ASN A 104 -27.40 -13.56 0.08
N LEU A 105 -27.25 -12.64 -0.87
CA LEU A 105 -28.17 -12.46 -2.00
C LEU A 105 -28.24 -13.68 -2.92
N ARG A 106 -27.22 -14.55 -2.99
CA ARG A 106 -27.34 -15.84 -3.71
C ARG A 106 -28.45 -16.74 -3.16
N LYS A 107 -28.85 -16.55 -1.91
CA LYS A 107 -29.91 -17.33 -1.24
C LYS A 107 -31.30 -16.68 -1.40
N ILE A 108 -31.42 -15.65 -2.23
CA ILE A 108 -32.67 -14.88 -2.41
C ILE A 108 -33.76 -15.65 -3.16
N ASP A 109 -33.45 -16.80 -3.77
CA ASP A 109 -34.45 -17.72 -4.32
C ASP A 109 -35.18 -18.52 -3.24
N SER A 110 -34.45 -18.92 -2.19
CA SER A 110 -34.98 -19.72 -1.09
C SER A 110 -35.46 -18.87 0.07
N ASN A 111 -34.90 -17.67 0.25
CA ASN A 111 -35.17 -16.79 1.37
C ASN A 111 -35.58 -15.40 0.93
N LEU A 112 -36.58 -14.85 1.61
CA LEU A 112 -36.89 -13.43 1.64
C LEU A 112 -35.74 -12.72 2.37
N ILE A 113 -35.00 -11.88 1.65
CA ILE A 113 -33.83 -11.15 2.15
C ILE A 113 -34.09 -9.66 1.99
N VAL A 114 -34.51 -9.01 3.06
CA VAL A 114 -34.78 -7.57 3.09
C VAL A 114 -33.79 -6.99 4.07
N LYS A 115 -32.95 -6.07 3.63
CA LYS A 115 -31.92 -5.41 4.43
C LYS A 115 -31.78 -3.97 4.01
N THR A 116 -32.01 -3.03 4.92
CA THR A 116 -31.86 -1.59 4.61
C THR A 116 -30.40 -1.19 4.48
N SER A 117 -29.53 -1.85 5.24
CA SER A 117 -28.08 -1.67 5.20
C SER A 117 -27.44 -1.92 3.82
N TYR A 118 -28.16 -2.57 2.90
CA TYR A 118 -27.74 -2.78 1.51
C TYR A 118 -28.05 -1.56 0.63
N LEU A 119 -29.04 -0.75 1.00
CA LEU A 119 -29.47 0.46 0.29
C LEU A 119 -28.87 1.75 0.87
N GLU A 120 -28.56 1.74 2.17
CA GLU A 120 -27.97 2.90 2.88
C GLU A 120 -26.51 3.17 2.50
N ARG A 121 -25.82 2.22 1.87
CA ARG A 121 -24.52 2.51 1.24
C ARG A 121 -24.84 3.33 0.01
N GLU A 122 -24.52 4.62 -0.01
CA GLU A 122 -24.75 5.49 -1.18
C GLU A 122 -23.68 5.31 -2.27
N ARG A 123 -22.48 4.86 -1.91
CA ARG A 123 -21.39 4.46 -2.82
C ARG A 123 -20.47 3.46 -2.13
N ILE A 124 -19.64 2.81 -2.93
CA ILE A 124 -18.48 2.13 -2.38
C ILE A 124 -17.44 3.20 -1.99
N ASP A 125 -17.12 3.32 -0.69
CA ASP A 125 -16.17 4.33 -0.17
C ASP A 125 -14.69 4.07 -0.56
N MET A 126 -14.45 3.21 -1.57
CA MET A 126 -13.11 2.79 -1.98
C MET A 126 -12.40 3.83 -2.87
N PHE A 127 -13.12 4.71 -3.59
CA PHE A 127 -12.51 5.64 -4.54
C PHE A 127 -11.53 6.61 -3.91
N LYS A 128 -11.88 7.15 -2.74
CA LYS A 128 -11.00 8.06 -2.02
C LYS A 128 -9.69 7.37 -1.66
N SER A 129 -9.77 6.12 -1.22
CA SER A 129 -8.61 5.29 -0.89
C SER A 129 -7.81 4.89 -2.12
N ILE A 130 -8.45 4.59 -3.25
CA ILE A 130 -7.76 4.29 -4.51
C ILE A 130 -6.96 5.51 -4.98
N ILE A 131 -7.56 6.70 -4.93
CA ILE A 131 -6.89 7.95 -5.31
C ILE A 131 -5.73 8.26 -4.36
N SER A 132 -5.85 7.97 -3.05
CA SER A 132 -4.76 8.20 -2.09
C SER A 132 -3.58 7.25 -2.24
N LEU A 133 -3.79 6.05 -2.81
CA LEU A 133 -2.71 5.11 -3.12
C LEU A 133 -1.73 5.64 -4.18
N PHE A 134 -2.24 6.33 -5.21
CA PHE A 134 -1.46 6.67 -6.40
C PHE A 134 -0.18 7.48 -6.12
N PRO A 135 -0.20 8.57 -5.33
CA PRO A 135 1.00 9.36 -5.05
C PRO A 135 2.10 8.53 -4.38
N ASN A 136 1.76 7.74 -3.36
CA ASN A 136 2.74 6.93 -2.62
C ASN A 136 3.34 5.85 -3.52
N ILE A 137 2.51 5.17 -4.32
CA ILE A 137 2.96 4.15 -5.28
C ILE A 137 3.89 4.77 -6.32
N LYS A 138 3.50 5.92 -6.88
CA LYS A 138 4.29 6.60 -7.91
C LYS A 138 5.66 7.01 -7.40
N ILE A 139 5.72 7.67 -6.24
CA ILE A 139 6.98 8.11 -5.63
C ILE A 139 7.88 6.90 -5.33
N TYR A 140 7.32 5.84 -4.74
CA TYR A 140 8.07 4.62 -4.45
C TYR A 140 8.67 3.98 -5.71
N CYS A 141 7.88 3.87 -6.78
CA CYS A 141 8.33 3.32 -8.06
C CYS A 141 9.42 4.18 -8.71
N GLU A 142 9.34 5.51 -8.58
CA GLU A 142 10.36 6.44 -9.10
C GLU A 142 11.68 6.34 -8.32
N ILE A 143 11.63 6.19 -7.00
CA ILE A 143 12.82 6.02 -6.15
C ILE A 143 13.53 4.69 -6.46
N LYS A 144 12.76 3.60 -6.55
CA LYS A 144 13.30 2.25 -6.71
C LYS A 144 13.62 1.89 -8.17
N GLY A 145 12.99 2.57 -9.13
CA GLY A 145 13.07 2.23 -10.55
C GLY A 145 12.28 0.97 -10.94
N ASP A 146 11.41 0.47 -10.06
CA ASP A 146 10.58 -0.71 -10.29
C ASP A 146 9.17 -0.30 -10.71
N LYS A 147 8.68 -0.87 -11.83
CA LYS A 147 7.35 -0.60 -12.39
C LYS A 147 6.29 -1.62 -12.00
N GLU A 148 6.66 -2.68 -11.30
CA GLU A 148 5.74 -3.76 -10.95
C GLU A 148 4.55 -3.26 -10.12
N LEU A 149 4.82 -2.51 -9.05
CA LEU A 149 3.79 -2.02 -8.14
C LEU A 149 2.81 -1.05 -8.84
N ILE A 150 3.30 -0.15 -9.69
CA ILE A 150 2.44 0.75 -10.43
C ILE A 150 1.62 0.04 -11.51
N ASN A 151 2.16 -1.02 -12.11
CA ASN A 151 1.39 -1.85 -13.04
C ASN A 151 0.26 -2.61 -12.30
N LEU A 152 0.54 -3.18 -11.13
CA LEU A 152 -0.47 -3.81 -10.28
C LEU A 152 -1.56 -2.80 -9.88
N TYR A 153 -1.17 -1.60 -9.47
CA TYR A 153 -2.11 -0.51 -9.17
C TYR A 153 -3.00 -0.16 -10.37
N ASN A 154 -2.43 -0.01 -11.56
CA ASN A 154 -3.21 0.36 -12.75
C ASN A 154 -4.24 -0.71 -13.13
N ILE A 155 -3.91 -2.00 -12.92
CA ILE A 155 -4.86 -3.10 -13.11
C ILE A 155 -5.93 -3.03 -12.01
N PHE A 156 -5.51 -2.84 -10.76
CA PHE A 156 -6.39 -2.75 -9.61
C PHE A 156 -7.42 -1.63 -9.72
N ASP A 157 -6.99 -0.43 -10.09
CA ASP A 157 -7.84 0.75 -10.29
C ASP A 157 -8.96 0.47 -11.30
N LYS A 158 -8.62 -0.09 -12.47
CA LYS A 158 -9.61 -0.52 -13.47
C LYS A 158 -10.58 -1.58 -12.93
N HIS A 159 -10.06 -2.55 -12.17
CA HIS A 159 -10.87 -3.60 -11.56
C HIS A 159 -11.87 -3.05 -10.54
N CYS A 160 -11.43 -2.12 -9.69
CA CYS A 160 -12.26 -1.43 -8.72
C CYS A 160 -13.35 -0.58 -9.39
N PHE A 161 -13.02 0.13 -10.48
CA PHE A 161 -14.00 0.89 -11.25
C PHE A 161 -15.13 0.01 -11.78
N ILE A 162 -14.78 -1.08 -12.47
CA ILE A 162 -15.77 -2.03 -13.00
C ILE A 162 -16.55 -2.72 -11.86
N MET A 163 -15.90 -2.98 -10.73
CA MET A 163 -16.56 -3.54 -9.55
C MET A 163 -17.61 -2.58 -8.98
N GLU A 164 -17.36 -1.27 -9.01
CA GLU A 164 -18.37 -0.27 -8.63
C GLU A 164 -19.58 -0.31 -9.56
N ASP A 165 -19.37 -0.36 -10.87
CA ASP A 165 -20.46 -0.47 -11.84
C ASP A 165 -21.32 -1.71 -11.55
N PHE A 166 -20.67 -2.85 -11.31
CA PHE A 166 -21.37 -4.10 -11.00
C PHE A 166 -22.09 -4.04 -9.65
N PHE A 167 -21.48 -3.42 -8.64
CA PHE A 167 -22.12 -3.19 -7.34
C PHE A 167 -23.35 -2.31 -7.51
N ASN A 168 -23.26 -1.25 -8.30
CA ASN A 168 -24.36 -0.32 -8.52
C ASN A 168 -25.55 -1.01 -9.20
N GLU A 169 -25.26 -1.80 -10.23
CA GLU A 169 -26.26 -2.62 -10.92
C GLU A 169 -26.94 -3.62 -9.97
N LEU A 170 -26.17 -4.30 -9.11
CA LEU A 170 -26.70 -5.28 -8.17
C LEU A 170 -27.55 -4.63 -7.07
N PHE A 171 -26.99 -3.65 -6.35
CA PHE A 171 -27.56 -3.13 -5.12
C PHE A 171 -28.51 -1.95 -5.34
N PHE A 172 -28.14 -0.96 -6.17
CA PHE A 172 -28.98 0.22 -6.36
C PHE A 172 -30.07 0.04 -7.40
N ILE A 173 -29.87 -0.84 -8.38
CA ILE A 173 -30.85 -1.06 -9.44
C ILE A 173 -31.69 -2.28 -9.11
N ARG A 174 -31.10 -3.48 -9.13
CA ARG A 174 -31.87 -4.74 -9.04
C ARG A 174 -32.40 -4.99 -7.63
N TYR A 175 -31.55 -4.91 -6.63
CA TYR A 175 -31.96 -5.16 -5.25
C TYR A 175 -32.88 -4.07 -4.70
N ARG A 176 -32.69 -2.80 -5.07
CA ARG A 176 -33.65 -1.73 -4.73
C ARG A 176 -35.05 -2.02 -5.27
N ARG A 177 -35.17 -2.41 -6.54
CA ARG A 177 -36.47 -2.80 -7.14
C ARG A 177 -37.12 -3.97 -6.40
N TYR A 178 -36.33 -4.99 -6.07
CA TYR A 178 -36.78 -6.10 -5.22
C TYR A 178 -37.30 -5.60 -3.86
N TYR A 179 -36.51 -4.79 -3.17
CA TYR A 179 -36.80 -4.27 -1.84
C TYR A 179 -38.08 -3.42 -1.82
N GLU A 180 -38.22 -2.50 -2.78
CA GLU A 180 -39.41 -1.66 -2.92
C GLU A 180 -40.67 -2.49 -3.17
N LYS A 181 -40.58 -3.52 -4.02
CA LYS A 181 -41.71 -4.43 -4.29
C LYS A 181 -42.13 -5.21 -3.06
N VAL A 182 -41.16 -5.70 -2.28
CA VAL A 182 -41.42 -6.40 -1.02
C VAL A 182 -42.11 -5.47 0.00
N ASN A 183 -41.69 -4.20 0.06
CA ASN A 183 -42.26 -3.22 0.98
C ASN A 183 -43.65 -2.74 0.56
N ASN A 184 -43.88 -2.53 -0.72
CA ASN A 184 -45.21 -2.17 -1.23
C ASN A 184 -46.23 -3.29 -0.96
N ASP A 185 -45.83 -4.56 -1.09
CA ASP A 185 -46.64 -5.73 -0.71
C ASP A 185 -46.92 -5.76 0.82
N ASN A 186 -45.93 -5.42 1.65
CA ASN A 186 -46.15 -5.32 3.10
C ASN A 186 -47.08 -4.16 3.49
N LEU A 187 -46.99 -3.00 2.83
CA LEU A 187 -47.83 -1.83 3.09
C LEU A 187 -49.28 -2.04 2.66
N LEU A 188 -49.51 -2.74 1.54
CA LEU A 188 -50.86 -3.13 1.10
C LEU A 188 -51.53 -4.12 2.06
N ASN A 189 -50.74 -4.95 2.75
CA ASN A 189 -51.23 -5.92 3.73
C ASN A 189 -51.32 -5.37 5.18
N ASN A 190 -50.61 -4.27 5.50
CA ASN A 190 -50.61 -3.64 6.82
C ASN A 190 -50.88 -2.13 6.71
N SER A 191 -52.15 -1.75 6.64
CA SER A 191 -52.61 -0.35 6.61
C SER A 191 -52.35 0.46 7.89
N ASN A 192 -51.66 -0.09 8.91
CA ASN A 192 -51.49 0.50 10.23
C ASN A 192 -50.06 0.41 10.79
N LEU A 193 -49.01 0.65 10.00
CA LEU A 193 -47.65 0.76 10.55
C LEU A 193 -47.00 2.09 10.16
N SER A 194 -47.29 3.11 10.97
CA SER A 194 -46.50 4.32 11.07
C SER A 194 -45.09 4.00 11.57
N SER A 195 -44.08 4.61 10.93
CA SER A 195 -42.63 4.54 11.18
C SER A 195 -41.89 3.37 10.51
N VAL A 196 -41.27 3.69 9.37
CA VAL A 196 -40.26 2.88 8.67
C VAL A 196 -39.00 2.87 9.53
N SER A 197 -38.96 2.00 10.53
CA SER A 197 -37.72 1.56 11.16
C SER A 197 -37.07 0.51 10.24
N SER A 198 -35.75 0.40 10.27
CA SER A 198 -35.02 -0.55 9.43
C SER A 198 -35.56 -1.98 9.57
N PHE A 199 -35.98 -2.59 8.46
CA PHE A 199 -36.49 -3.96 8.43
C PHE A 199 -35.43 -4.89 7.84
N ASP A 200 -34.68 -5.57 8.72
CA ASP A 200 -33.78 -6.66 8.33
C ASP A 200 -34.52 -8.00 8.48
N ILE A 201 -34.85 -8.65 7.36
CA ILE A 201 -35.54 -9.94 7.28
C ILE A 201 -34.65 -10.94 6.55
N PHE A 202 -34.45 -12.10 7.15
CA PHE A 202 -33.87 -13.27 6.51
C PHE A 202 -34.67 -14.51 6.90
N ARG A 203 -35.55 -14.98 6.02
CA ARG A 203 -36.40 -16.16 6.28
C ARG A 203 -36.86 -16.84 4.99
N PRO A 204 -37.30 -18.11 5.01
CA PRO A 204 -37.89 -18.75 3.84
C PRO A 204 -39.13 -18.01 3.31
N TYR A 205 -39.37 -18.08 2.00
CA TYR A 205 -40.60 -17.53 1.41
C TYR A 205 -41.84 -18.36 1.75
N SER A 206 -43.00 -17.70 1.77
CA SER A 206 -44.26 -18.38 1.43
C SER A 206 -44.35 -18.55 -0.09
N GLN A 207 -44.98 -19.62 -0.56
CA GLN A 207 -45.07 -19.94 -1.98
C GLN A 207 -45.64 -18.78 -2.82
N SER A 208 -46.77 -18.20 -2.37
CA SER A 208 -47.41 -17.05 -3.04
C SER A 208 -46.52 -15.82 -3.14
N ARG A 209 -45.71 -15.57 -2.10
CA ARG A 209 -44.81 -14.42 -2.06
C ARG A 209 -43.60 -14.59 -2.97
N LYS A 210 -43.09 -15.82 -3.08
CA LYS A 210 -42.03 -16.15 -4.04
C LYS A 210 -42.49 -15.90 -5.47
N GLU A 211 -43.70 -16.35 -5.81
CA GLU A 211 -44.29 -16.18 -7.14
C GLU A 211 -44.40 -14.70 -7.56
N LEU A 212 -44.79 -13.83 -6.63
CA LEU A 212 -44.86 -12.38 -6.86
C LEU A 212 -43.50 -11.72 -7.15
N LEU A 213 -42.40 -12.30 -6.67
CA LEU A 213 -41.06 -11.74 -6.74
C LEU A 213 -40.15 -12.48 -7.74
N LEU A 214 -40.69 -13.41 -8.53
CA LEU A 214 -39.90 -14.28 -9.42
C LEU A 214 -39.01 -13.48 -10.39
N ILE A 215 -39.53 -12.38 -10.94
CA ILE A 215 -38.81 -11.56 -11.91
C ILE A 215 -37.61 -10.90 -11.23
N GLU A 216 -37.82 -10.25 -10.09
CA GLU A 216 -36.76 -9.54 -9.36
C GLU A 216 -35.70 -10.50 -8.80
N ILE A 217 -36.14 -11.66 -8.29
CA ILE A 217 -35.25 -12.75 -7.86
C ILE A 217 -34.39 -13.21 -9.05
N ALA A 218 -35.00 -13.45 -10.21
CA ALA A 218 -34.27 -13.90 -11.39
C ALA A 218 -33.28 -12.84 -11.91
N GLU A 219 -33.64 -11.56 -11.90
CA GLU A 219 -32.75 -10.45 -12.27
C GLU A 219 -31.52 -10.40 -11.35
N ILE A 220 -31.69 -10.54 -10.03
CA ILE A 220 -30.58 -10.56 -9.07
C ILE A 220 -29.71 -11.80 -9.31
N LEU A 221 -30.31 -12.99 -9.42
CA LEU A 221 -29.56 -14.24 -9.63
C LEU A 221 -28.79 -14.27 -10.96
N ASN A 222 -29.31 -13.60 -11.99
CA ASN A 222 -28.61 -13.49 -13.26
C ASN A 222 -27.24 -12.81 -13.13
N MET A 223 -27.04 -11.89 -12.19
CA MET A 223 -25.73 -11.25 -11.93
C MET A 223 -24.66 -12.27 -11.53
N PHE A 224 -25.06 -13.37 -10.88
CA PHE A 224 -24.15 -14.41 -10.40
C PHE A 224 -23.93 -15.54 -11.41
N LYS A 225 -24.65 -15.55 -12.54
CA LYS A 225 -24.42 -16.54 -13.60
C LYS A 225 -23.10 -16.28 -14.29
N LYS A 226 -22.50 -17.35 -14.81
CA LYS A 226 -21.27 -17.26 -15.60
C LYS A 226 -21.50 -16.37 -16.83
N ASN A 227 -20.56 -15.46 -17.10
CA ASN A 227 -20.55 -14.59 -18.28
C ASN A 227 -21.78 -13.68 -18.42
N SER A 228 -22.41 -13.30 -17.30
CA SER A 228 -23.61 -12.46 -17.30
C SER A 228 -23.33 -10.96 -17.40
N LEU A 229 -22.10 -10.55 -17.09
CA LEU A 229 -21.68 -9.15 -17.04
C LEU A 229 -20.59 -8.88 -18.05
N GLY A 230 -20.67 -7.73 -18.72
CA GLY A 230 -19.62 -7.24 -19.60
C GLY A 230 -18.69 -6.29 -18.85
N ALA A 231 -17.40 -6.63 -18.79
CA ALA A 231 -16.33 -5.78 -18.30
C ALA A 231 -15.54 -5.23 -19.49
N THR A 232 -15.41 -3.91 -19.62
CA THR A 232 -14.61 -3.30 -20.69
C THR A 232 -13.18 -3.08 -20.19
N ILE A 233 -12.24 -3.89 -20.69
CA ILE A 233 -10.81 -3.81 -20.36
C ILE A 233 -10.06 -3.50 -21.65
N ASP A 234 -9.33 -2.39 -21.69
CA ASP A 234 -8.49 -2.00 -22.83
C ASP A 234 -9.24 -2.08 -24.18
N ASN A 235 -10.45 -1.49 -24.20
CA ASN A 235 -11.39 -1.48 -25.33
C ASN A 235 -11.88 -2.85 -25.79
N LYS A 236 -11.74 -3.90 -24.97
CA LYS A 236 -12.32 -5.23 -25.21
C LYS A 236 -13.35 -5.55 -24.15
N VAL A 237 -14.50 -6.06 -24.58
CA VAL A 237 -15.52 -6.55 -23.66
C VAL A 237 -15.20 -7.99 -23.29
N VAL A 238 -15.00 -8.23 -22.00
CA VAL A 238 -14.80 -9.54 -21.41
C VAL A 238 -16.06 -9.90 -20.63
N PHE A 239 -16.63 -11.06 -20.89
CA PHE A 239 -17.79 -11.52 -20.15
C PHE A 239 -17.36 -12.26 -18.89
N VAL A 240 -17.86 -11.80 -17.75
CA VAL A 240 -17.51 -12.28 -16.40
C VAL A 240 -18.78 -12.48 -15.57
N SER A 241 -18.64 -13.12 -14.41
CA SER A 241 -19.66 -13.10 -13.37
C SER A 241 -19.29 -12.09 -12.29
N TYR A 242 -20.28 -11.61 -11.54
CA TYR A 242 -20.05 -10.72 -10.40
C TYR A 242 -19.02 -11.30 -9.42
N GLU A 243 -19.19 -12.57 -9.05
CA GLU A 243 -18.34 -13.26 -8.08
C GLU A 243 -16.91 -13.43 -8.59
N SER A 244 -16.74 -13.89 -9.84
CA SER A 244 -15.40 -14.04 -10.42
C SER A 244 -14.64 -12.71 -10.49
N TRP A 245 -15.34 -11.60 -10.79
CA TRP A 245 -14.71 -10.29 -10.85
C TRP A 245 -14.30 -9.80 -9.46
N LEU A 246 -15.19 -9.96 -8.47
CA LEU A 246 -14.92 -9.60 -7.08
C LEU A 246 -13.71 -10.37 -6.52
N GLU A 247 -13.63 -11.68 -6.74
CA GLU A 247 -12.51 -12.50 -6.28
C GLU A 247 -11.19 -12.11 -6.98
N GLU A 248 -11.20 -11.79 -8.27
CA GLU A 248 -10.00 -11.32 -8.95
C GLU A 248 -9.56 -9.94 -8.43
N THR A 249 -10.49 -9.04 -8.15
CA THR A 249 -10.19 -7.73 -7.52
C THR A 249 -9.56 -7.90 -6.14
N ILE A 250 -10.09 -8.81 -5.30
CA ILE A 250 -9.50 -9.14 -3.99
C ILE A 250 -8.10 -9.76 -4.14
N LYS A 251 -7.91 -10.60 -5.16
CA LYS A 251 -6.60 -11.21 -5.44
C LYS A 251 -5.57 -10.17 -5.85
N ILE A 252 -5.90 -9.23 -6.74
CA ILE A 252 -5.00 -8.14 -7.14
C ILE A 252 -4.67 -7.24 -5.95
N HIS A 253 -5.67 -6.92 -5.12
CA HIS A 253 -5.45 -6.22 -3.86
C HIS A 253 -4.39 -6.93 -3.00
N ASN A 254 -4.53 -8.26 -2.82
CA ASN A 254 -3.58 -9.04 -2.02
C ASN A 254 -2.19 -9.07 -2.65
N GLN A 255 -2.08 -9.08 -3.98
CA GLN A 255 -0.78 -8.97 -4.65
C GLN A 255 -0.08 -7.64 -4.36
N ILE A 256 -0.80 -6.52 -4.34
CA ILE A 256 -0.25 -5.22 -3.94
C ILE A 256 0.21 -5.28 -2.48
N GLN A 257 -0.62 -5.83 -1.59
CA GLN A 257 -0.29 -5.97 -0.18
C GLN A 257 0.96 -6.84 0.04
N ASP A 258 1.03 -8.00 -0.61
CA ASP A 258 2.14 -8.94 -0.50
C ASP A 258 3.43 -8.33 -1.03
N TYR A 259 3.35 -7.61 -2.16
CA TYR A 259 4.49 -6.85 -2.69
C TYR A 259 5.01 -5.85 -1.66
N CYS A 260 4.13 -5.07 -1.03
CA CYS A 260 4.55 -4.10 0.00
C CYS A 260 5.18 -4.79 1.22
N ILE A 261 4.59 -5.90 1.69
CA ILE A 261 5.09 -6.67 2.84
C ILE A 261 6.45 -7.28 2.55
N GLU A 262 6.66 -7.86 1.37
CA GLU A 262 7.95 -8.45 0.98
C GLU A 262 9.05 -7.40 0.98
N HIS A 263 8.77 -6.22 0.43
CA HIS A 263 9.74 -5.13 0.37
C HIS A 263 9.98 -4.44 1.71
N LEU A 264 9.03 -4.53 2.65
CA LEU A 264 9.26 -4.17 4.05
C LEU A 264 10.15 -5.21 4.76
N LYS A 265 9.95 -6.51 4.56
CA LYS A 265 10.72 -7.59 5.23
C LYS A 265 12.20 -7.62 4.85
N VAL A 266 12.53 -7.36 3.59
CA VAL A 266 13.93 -7.34 3.11
C VAL A 266 14.75 -6.24 3.81
N SER A 267 14.10 -5.24 4.42
CA SER A 267 14.79 -4.15 5.12
C SER A 267 15.37 -4.54 6.50
N GLU A 268 14.86 -5.59 7.16
CA GLU A 268 15.39 -6.06 8.47
C GLU A 268 16.68 -6.90 8.35
N GLY A 269 17.05 -7.35 7.14
CA GLY A 269 18.19 -8.26 6.94
C GLY A 269 19.55 -7.61 6.67
N LYS A 270 19.66 -6.27 6.65
CA LYS A 270 20.92 -5.54 6.37
C LYS A 270 21.66 -5.04 7.62
N THR A 271 21.26 -5.50 8.81
CA THR A 271 22.06 -5.36 10.02
C THR A 271 22.96 -6.58 10.15
N HIS A 272 24.17 -6.56 9.57
CA HIS A 272 25.40 -7.21 10.08
C HIS A 272 26.63 -6.82 9.24
#